data_AF-A0A849DX85-F1
#
_entry.id   AF-A0A849DX85-F1
#
_cell.length_a   1.000
_cell.length_b   1.000
_cell.length_c   1.000
_cell.angle_alpha   90.00
_cell.angle_beta   90.00
_cell.angle_gamma   90.00
#
_symmetry.space_group_name_H-M   'P 1'
#
loop_
_entity.id
_entity.type
_entity.pdbx_description
1 polymer ?
#
loop_
_entity_poly.entity_id
_entity_poly.type
_entity_poly.pdbx_seq_one_letter_code
_entity_poly.pdbx_strand_id
1 'polypeptide(L)'
;MYKIAPLLTALFMVVNAWSQMPHEVLLLVNSQSQPSLKVANAFAAARQIPKRNMVYLDIPENLYGGSATITPEQFTELIWEPANAAAKERGVDQQILAWVYSVDFPIRVRTDSYDRKQMSVGGLTFMRNKIPDLDMVEQGTFLSKLFAGSNERFKTKLNAMSLGVKKDGLGSAVGLPPEAAFLQYGLRQRMPLPSMMLGYIGEKGNNVQTVLDCIERGVRSDHSGMRGGVYFVMSDDVRSKCREWLFYPTINELQQRNVVANVTTNFPAGQSNVMGILMGAERVDPAAVASFAPGAMAEHLTSWSAEFQRPQTKMTEWIKAGATASAGAVVEPYSNPNKFPSARFYVHYASGCSMLESFYQSIACPLQTLLLGDPLAKPNAVPVSVRVLGADSIEEDFTFAVMANSPAPNPVFLYSFLLDGKEIRGVSEDASVLLRIKNLSDGYHELRAVARIKHLVQFSASADKSIMVNKKGRSTTILPEVVTLGKQLHGMKVRTDGPENPSLLRLVSGELVLDEQPYDPEAVLKLDELMLGEGPNRVRAVAIYSDGMEVSSPPINFGIKFNTDS
;
A
#
# COMPACT_ATOMS: atom_id res chain seq x y z
N MET A 1 -19.62 34.49 -25.17
CA MET A 1 -20.68 33.48 -24.97
C MET A 1 -20.19 32.16 -25.52
N TYR A 2 -19.61 31.30 -24.68
CA TYR A 2 -19.25 29.94 -25.07
C TYR A 2 -20.23 28.97 -24.42
N LYS A 3 -21.02 28.30 -25.25
CA LYS A 3 -22.00 27.28 -24.84
C LYS A 3 -21.27 26.01 -24.43
N ILE A 4 -21.34 25.66 -23.15
CA ILE A 4 -20.94 24.36 -22.62
C ILE A 4 -22.12 23.41 -22.87
N ALA A 5 -21.92 22.39 -23.71
CA ALA A 5 -22.89 21.31 -23.89
C ALA A 5 -22.58 20.19 -22.87
N PRO A 6 -23.60 19.59 -22.22
CA PRO A 6 -23.39 18.49 -21.30
C PRO A 6 -23.20 17.19 -22.11
N LEU A 7 -21.98 16.66 -22.10
CA LEU A 7 -21.72 15.31 -22.62
C LEU A 7 -22.15 14.32 -21.52
N LEU A 8 -23.37 13.79 -21.64
CA LEU A 8 -23.87 12.67 -20.85
C LEU A 8 -23.18 11.40 -21.34
N THR A 9 -21.94 11.18 -20.90
CA THR A 9 -21.25 9.90 -21.02
C THR A 9 -21.45 9.17 -19.69
N ALA A 10 -22.24 8.10 -19.70
CA ALA A 10 -22.28 7.15 -18.60
C ALA A 10 -20.88 6.53 -18.47
N LEU A 11 -20.04 7.14 -17.64
CA LEU A 11 -18.72 6.64 -17.30
C LEU A 11 -18.94 5.34 -16.51
N PHE A 12 -18.67 4.20 -17.12
CA PHE A 12 -18.41 2.99 -16.36
C PHE A 12 -17.16 3.27 -15.51
N MET A 13 -17.34 3.62 -14.24
CA MET A 13 -16.23 3.65 -13.29
C MET A 13 -15.67 2.23 -13.24
N VAL A 14 -14.44 2.06 -13.72
CA VAL A 14 -13.68 0.83 -13.51
C VAL A 14 -13.45 0.72 -12.00
N VAL A 15 -14.19 -0.17 -11.35
CA VAL A 15 -14.02 -0.48 -9.94
C VAL A 15 -12.86 -1.46 -9.82
N ASN A 16 -11.77 -1.04 -9.20
CA ASN A 16 -10.59 -1.90 -9.00
C ASN A 16 -10.87 -2.89 -7.87
N ALA A 17 -10.61 -4.17 -8.11
CA ALA A 17 -10.80 -5.20 -7.10
C ALA A 17 -9.51 -5.58 -6.38
N TRP A 18 -9.44 -5.45 -5.06
CA TRP A 18 -8.30 -5.57 -4.14
C TRP A 18 -8.20 -6.97 -3.49
N SER A 19 -7.00 -7.51 -3.24
CA SER A 19 -6.84 -8.66 -2.32
C SER A 19 -6.45 -8.20 -0.91
N GLN A 20 -5.61 -7.16 -0.85
CA GLN A 20 -5.38 -6.29 0.31
C GLN A 20 -5.97 -4.92 0.00
N MET A 21 -6.77 -4.36 0.91
CA MET A 21 -7.62 -3.21 0.60
C MET A 21 -6.92 -1.87 0.89
N PRO A 22 -7.24 -0.80 0.15
CA PRO A 22 -6.59 0.50 0.32
C PRO A 22 -6.71 1.09 1.73
N HIS A 23 -7.82 0.84 2.42
CA HIS A 23 -8.07 1.33 3.78
C HIS A 23 -7.33 0.54 4.88
N GLU A 24 -6.69 -0.59 4.52
CA GLU A 24 -5.86 -1.40 5.40
C GLU A 24 -4.37 -1.03 5.31
N VAL A 25 -4.03 -0.03 4.50
CA VAL A 25 -2.66 0.45 4.29
C VAL A 25 -2.47 1.78 5.00
N LEU A 26 -1.40 1.91 5.78
CA LEU A 26 -0.90 3.19 6.27
C LEU A 26 0.25 3.65 5.35
N LEU A 27 0.09 4.78 4.68
CA LEU A 27 1.11 5.33 3.78
C LEU A 27 1.97 6.34 4.53
N LEU A 28 3.26 6.05 4.67
CA LEU A 28 4.24 6.90 5.33
C LEU A 28 4.93 7.78 4.30
N VAL A 29 4.90 9.09 4.55
CA VAL A 29 5.38 10.13 3.63
C VAL A 29 6.42 10.97 4.35
N ASN A 30 7.59 11.18 3.76
CA ASN A 30 8.57 12.08 4.33
C ASN A 30 8.19 13.52 3.96
N SER A 31 7.78 14.33 4.95
CA SER A 31 7.33 15.71 4.72
C SER A 31 8.44 16.65 4.28
N GLN A 32 9.70 16.30 4.53
CA GLN A 32 10.87 17.09 4.10
C GLN A 32 11.29 16.79 2.65
N SER A 33 10.68 15.81 1.99
CA SER A 33 11.06 15.38 0.63
C SER A 33 9.94 15.61 -0.38
N GLN A 34 10.15 16.54 -1.31
CA GLN A 34 9.27 16.75 -2.47
C GLN A 34 9.11 15.49 -3.35
N PRO A 35 10.18 14.71 -3.63
CA PRO A 35 10.03 13.39 -4.23
C PRO A 35 9.09 12.45 -3.45
N SER A 36 9.20 12.42 -2.11
CA SER A 36 8.37 11.57 -1.25
C SER A 36 6.90 11.97 -1.31
N LEU A 37 6.60 13.28 -1.24
CA LEU A 37 5.24 13.82 -1.41
C LEU A 37 4.67 13.45 -2.78
N LYS A 38 5.42 13.66 -3.86
CA LYS A 38 4.99 13.36 -5.24
C LYS A 38 4.63 11.89 -5.43
N VAL A 39 5.53 11.00 -5.01
CA VAL A 39 5.32 9.54 -5.13
C VAL A 39 4.14 9.10 -4.28
N ALA A 40 4.01 9.62 -3.05
CA ALA A 40 2.90 9.29 -2.17
C ALA A 40 1.55 9.77 -2.73
N ASN A 41 1.48 10.99 -3.27
CA ASN A 41 0.26 11.53 -3.89
C ASN A 41 -0.18 10.69 -5.10
N ALA A 42 0.77 10.34 -5.98
CA ALA A 42 0.49 9.50 -7.13
C ALA A 42 0.02 8.09 -6.70
N PHE A 43 0.70 7.45 -5.74
CA PHE A 43 0.31 6.15 -5.22
C PHE A 43 -1.06 6.18 -4.55
N ALA A 44 -1.31 7.17 -3.68
CA ALA A 44 -2.58 7.32 -2.98
C ALA A 44 -3.75 7.51 -3.94
N ALA A 45 -3.57 8.32 -4.99
CA ALA A 45 -4.58 8.52 -6.02
C ALA A 45 -4.81 7.25 -6.85
N ALA A 46 -3.73 6.62 -7.32
CA ALA A 46 -3.81 5.44 -8.18
C ALA A 46 -4.37 4.21 -7.45
N ARG A 47 -4.11 4.10 -6.14
CA ARG A 47 -4.55 2.99 -5.29
C ARG A 47 -5.73 3.30 -4.38
N GLN A 48 -6.32 4.50 -4.46
CA GLN A 48 -7.46 4.94 -3.64
C GLN A 48 -7.21 4.81 -2.12
N ILE A 49 -5.98 5.07 -1.69
CA ILE A 49 -5.61 5.10 -0.28
C ILE A 49 -6.38 6.27 0.38
N PRO A 50 -7.14 6.03 1.47
CA PRO A 50 -7.80 7.11 2.18
C PRO A 50 -6.80 8.17 2.63
N LYS A 51 -7.12 9.46 2.43
CA LYS A 51 -6.23 10.55 2.86
C LYS A 51 -5.95 10.51 4.37
N ARG A 52 -6.89 10.03 5.18
CA ARG A 52 -6.72 9.80 6.63
C ARG A 52 -5.60 8.78 6.95
N ASN A 53 -5.32 7.86 6.03
CA ASN A 53 -4.28 6.85 6.18
C ASN A 53 -2.88 7.35 5.76
N MET A 54 -2.74 8.59 5.28
CA MET A 54 -1.44 9.17 4.97
C MET A 54 -0.84 9.83 6.22
N VAL A 55 0.34 9.39 6.64
CA VAL A 55 1.07 9.98 7.76
C VAL A 55 2.34 10.64 7.25
N TYR A 56 2.49 11.91 7.58
CA TYR A 56 3.64 12.73 7.23
C TYR A 56 4.63 12.69 8.39
N LEU A 57 5.88 12.33 8.10
CA LEU A 57 6.95 12.14 9.05
C LEU A 57 8.12 13.06 8.69
N ASP A 58 8.73 13.67 9.70
CA ASP A 58 9.92 14.49 9.53
C ASP A 58 11.17 13.60 9.58
N ILE A 59 11.63 13.13 8.41
CA ILE A 59 12.81 12.28 8.30
C ILE A 59 13.97 13.10 7.74
N PRO A 60 15.06 13.32 8.50
CA PRO A 60 16.23 14.06 8.03
C PRO A 60 16.99 13.39 6.88
N GLU A 61 17.52 14.21 5.95
CA GLU A 61 18.25 13.74 4.76
C GLU A 61 19.44 12.84 5.06
N ASN A 62 20.18 13.09 6.14
CA ASN A 62 21.32 12.28 6.53
C ASN A 62 20.95 10.82 6.88
N LEU A 63 19.68 10.50 7.09
CA LEU A 63 19.22 9.14 7.42
C LEU A 63 18.80 8.33 6.19
N TYR A 64 18.45 8.97 5.07
CA TYR A 64 18.08 8.30 3.81
C TYR A 64 19.05 8.57 2.65
N GLY A 65 19.92 9.57 2.78
CA GLY A 65 21.08 9.78 1.91
C GLY A 65 22.24 8.84 2.24
N GLY A 66 23.20 8.74 1.31
CA GLY A 66 24.37 7.88 1.49
C GLY A 66 23.97 6.44 1.82
N SER A 67 24.46 5.89 2.94
CA SER A 67 24.17 4.52 3.40
C SER A 67 22.72 4.25 3.82
N ALA A 68 21.85 5.28 3.87
CA ALA A 68 20.43 5.18 4.18
C ALA A 68 20.14 4.32 5.44
N THR A 69 20.90 4.56 6.52
CA THR A 69 20.91 3.74 7.73
C THR A 69 20.47 4.56 8.94
N ILE A 70 19.61 3.98 9.78
CA ILE A 70 19.08 4.57 11.02
C ILE A 70 19.41 3.70 12.23
N THR A 71 19.44 4.25 13.44
CA THR A 71 19.52 3.48 14.70
C THR A 71 18.15 2.99 15.15
N PRO A 72 18.06 1.97 16.03
CA PRO A 72 16.78 1.56 16.61
C PRO A 72 16.04 2.67 17.35
N GLU A 73 16.77 3.53 18.07
CA GLU A 73 16.24 4.66 18.82
C GLU A 73 15.62 5.68 17.86
N GLN A 74 16.38 6.09 16.84
CA GLN A 74 15.89 6.99 15.80
C GLN A 74 14.71 6.40 15.01
N PHE A 75 14.71 5.10 14.71
CA PHE A 75 13.55 4.45 14.08
C PHE A 75 12.32 4.54 14.97
N THR A 76 12.50 4.35 16.29
CA THR A 76 11.42 4.47 17.27
C THR A 76 10.84 5.88 17.27
N GLU A 77 11.69 6.88 17.45
CA GLU A 77 11.31 8.29 17.65
C GLU A 77 10.80 8.96 16.38
N LEU A 78 11.40 8.68 15.21
CA LEU A 78 11.11 9.40 13.97
C LEU A 78 10.07 8.69 13.08
N ILE A 79 9.91 7.37 13.22
CA ILE A 79 9.04 6.57 12.35
C ILE A 79 7.96 5.86 13.15
N TRP A 80 8.36 5.01 14.11
CA TRP A 80 7.41 4.08 14.74
C TRP A 80 6.37 4.79 15.60
N GLU A 81 6.81 5.61 16.56
CA GLU A 81 5.91 6.27 17.51
C GLU A 81 5.01 7.30 16.83
N PRO A 82 5.53 8.23 15.98
CA PRO A 82 4.67 9.21 15.32
C PRO A 82 3.65 8.56 14.37
N ALA A 83 4.03 7.50 13.64
CA ALA A 83 3.10 6.79 12.76
C ALA A 83 1.96 6.10 13.53
N ASN A 84 2.27 5.42 14.63
CA ASN A 84 1.27 4.77 15.46
C ASN A 84 0.41 5.80 16.23
N ALA A 85 1.00 6.90 16.69
CA ALA A 85 0.28 7.98 17.34
C ALA A 85 -0.78 8.58 16.39
N ALA A 86 -0.37 8.93 15.17
CA ALA A 86 -1.27 9.45 14.14
C ALA A 86 -2.39 8.44 13.80
N ALA A 87 -2.05 7.16 13.59
CA ALA A 87 -3.05 6.14 13.29
C ALA A 87 -4.07 5.95 14.44
N LYS A 88 -3.61 6.00 15.69
CA LYS A 88 -4.46 5.85 16.89
C LYS A 88 -5.35 7.07 17.10
N GLU A 89 -4.79 8.28 17.01
CA GLU A 89 -5.54 9.54 17.11
C GLU A 89 -6.69 9.59 16.10
N ARG A 90 -6.43 9.14 14.88
CA ARG A 90 -7.41 9.10 13.78
C ARG A 90 -8.38 7.91 13.86
N GLY A 91 -8.14 6.98 14.78
CA GLY A 91 -8.94 5.77 14.98
C GLY A 91 -8.88 4.76 13.83
N VAL A 92 -7.75 4.69 13.12
CA VAL A 92 -7.52 3.76 12.00
C VAL A 92 -6.53 2.65 12.32
N ASP A 93 -5.87 2.69 13.48
CA ASP A 93 -4.86 1.71 13.90
C ASP A 93 -5.34 0.25 13.84
N GLN A 94 -6.62 -0.01 14.16
CA GLN A 94 -7.17 -1.36 14.18
C GLN A 94 -7.43 -1.95 12.78
N GLN A 95 -7.68 -1.10 11.77
CA GLN A 95 -7.91 -1.52 10.37
C GLN A 95 -6.61 -1.69 9.58
N ILE A 96 -5.48 -1.14 10.03
CA ILE A 96 -4.20 -1.26 9.31
C ILE A 96 -3.64 -2.69 9.39
N LEU A 97 -3.30 -3.24 8.22
CA LEU A 97 -2.63 -4.54 8.04
C LEU A 97 -1.21 -4.40 7.48
N ALA A 98 -0.88 -3.28 6.85
CA ALA A 98 0.46 -3.04 6.33
C ALA A 98 0.86 -1.56 6.32
N TRP A 99 2.16 -1.31 6.36
CA TRP A 99 2.75 -0.01 6.11
C TRP A 99 3.35 0.05 4.71
N VAL A 100 3.16 1.18 4.03
CA VAL A 100 3.81 1.46 2.77
C VAL A 100 4.66 2.71 2.97
N TYR A 101 5.96 2.59 2.69
CA TYR A 101 6.88 3.72 2.72
C TYR A 101 6.91 4.35 1.34
N SER A 102 6.79 5.67 1.26
CA SER A 102 7.18 6.42 0.05
C SER A 102 8.71 6.36 -0.15
N VAL A 103 9.24 7.14 -1.08
CA VAL A 103 10.69 7.30 -1.27
C VAL A 103 11.30 8.18 -0.16
N ASP A 104 12.64 8.24 -0.09
CA ASP A 104 13.40 9.05 0.88
C ASP A 104 13.15 8.67 2.35
N PHE A 105 13.22 7.36 2.60
CA PHE A 105 13.30 6.75 3.92
C PHE A 105 14.58 5.92 4.06
N PRO A 106 15.08 5.69 5.29
CA PRO A 106 16.17 4.76 5.52
C PRO A 106 15.78 3.35 5.06
N ILE A 107 16.75 2.57 4.63
CA ILE A 107 16.54 1.18 4.17
C ILE A 107 16.96 0.16 5.22
N ARG A 108 17.86 0.54 6.12
CA ARG A 108 18.51 -0.34 7.10
C ARG A 108 18.46 0.24 8.51
N VAL A 109 18.25 -0.63 9.50
CA VAL A 109 18.41 -0.32 10.92
C VAL A 109 19.69 -0.98 11.43
N ARG A 110 20.59 -0.18 11.97
CA ARG A 110 21.86 -0.65 12.57
C ARG A 110 21.61 -1.19 13.97
N THR A 111 21.09 -2.40 14.06
CA THR A 111 20.80 -3.11 15.33
C THR A 111 22.04 -3.69 16.00
N ASP A 112 23.15 -3.82 15.27
CA ASP A 112 24.43 -4.33 15.79
C ASP A 112 25.61 -3.71 15.02
N SER A 113 26.81 -3.84 15.58
CA SER A 113 28.09 -3.55 14.93
C SER A 113 28.43 -4.49 13.76
N TYR A 114 28.00 -5.76 13.82
CA TYR A 114 28.19 -6.75 12.76
C TYR A 114 27.14 -6.58 11.66
N ASP A 115 27.58 -6.42 10.40
CA ASP A 115 26.69 -6.25 9.24
C ASP A 115 25.57 -7.30 9.19
N ARG A 116 25.93 -8.57 9.42
CA ARG A 116 24.99 -9.71 9.36
C ARG A 116 23.92 -9.72 10.43
N LYS A 117 24.01 -8.87 11.45
CA LYS A 117 23.03 -8.74 12.53
C LYS A 117 22.14 -7.51 12.38
N GLN A 118 22.36 -6.70 11.34
CA GLN A 118 21.50 -5.56 11.02
C GLN A 118 20.18 -6.03 10.40
N MET A 119 19.14 -5.21 10.54
CA MET A 119 17.79 -5.46 10.02
C MET A 119 17.45 -4.44 8.94
N SER A 120 16.52 -4.78 8.03
CA SER A 120 15.91 -3.75 7.18
C SER A 120 14.92 -2.91 7.98
N VAL A 121 14.64 -1.69 7.52
CA VAL A 121 13.54 -0.86 8.08
C VAL A 121 12.21 -1.62 8.01
N GLY A 122 11.99 -2.35 6.91
CA GLY A 122 10.83 -3.24 6.78
C GLY A 122 10.84 -4.41 7.78
N GLY A 123 12.02 -4.93 8.14
CA GLY A 123 12.20 -5.98 9.14
C GLY A 123 11.86 -5.53 10.56
N LEU A 124 12.32 -4.34 10.98
CA LEU A 124 11.97 -3.81 12.31
C LEU A 124 10.50 -3.36 12.38
N THR A 125 9.95 -2.84 11.27
CA THR A 125 8.51 -2.61 11.10
C THR A 125 7.73 -3.91 11.28
N PHE A 126 8.14 -4.97 10.60
CA PHE A 126 7.52 -6.29 10.68
C PHE A 126 7.44 -6.84 12.10
N MET A 127 8.52 -6.63 12.87
CA MET A 127 8.59 -7.01 14.28
C MET A 127 7.87 -6.05 15.24
N ARG A 128 7.21 -5.03 14.71
CA ARG A 128 6.53 -3.98 15.47
C ARG A 128 7.45 -3.26 16.46
N ASN A 129 8.61 -2.83 15.96
CA ASN A 129 9.66 -2.15 16.74
C ASN A 129 10.20 -2.98 17.91
N LYS A 130 10.20 -4.30 17.78
CA LYS A 130 10.83 -5.21 18.75
C LYS A 130 12.02 -5.87 18.09
N ILE A 131 13.21 -5.66 18.64
CA ILE A 131 14.41 -6.34 18.18
C ILE A 131 14.34 -7.80 18.66
N PRO A 132 14.31 -8.80 17.77
CA PRO A 132 14.37 -10.21 18.16
C PRO A 132 15.81 -10.60 18.54
N ASP A 133 16.02 -11.86 18.89
CA ASP A 133 17.37 -12.42 19.01
C ASP A 133 18.12 -12.24 17.68
N LEU A 134 19.23 -11.49 17.72
CA LEU A 134 20.01 -11.13 16.53
C LEU A 134 20.78 -12.32 15.96
N ASP A 135 21.05 -13.36 16.74
CA ASP A 135 21.59 -14.61 16.19
C ASP A 135 20.55 -15.29 15.30
N MET A 136 19.26 -15.15 15.62
CA MET A 136 18.20 -15.65 14.74
C MET A 136 18.08 -14.86 13.44
N VAL A 137 18.33 -13.55 13.51
CA VAL A 137 18.37 -12.66 12.33
C VAL A 137 19.55 -13.05 11.43
N GLU A 138 20.76 -13.13 11.99
CA GLU A 138 21.98 -13.48 11.27
C GLU A 138 21.88 -14.87 10.63
N GLN A 139 21.42 -15.87 11.38
CA GLN A 139 21.38 -17.24 10.88
C GLN A 139 20.14 -17.50 9.98
N GLY A 140 19.21 -16.53 9.86
CA GLY A 140 17.98 -16.68 9.09
C GLY A 140 17.04 -17.74 9.65
N THR A 141 17.01 -17.88 10.98
CA THR A 141 16.33 -18.96 11.70
C THR A 141 14.99 -18.52 12.29
N PHE A 142 14.72 -17.21 12.30
CA PHE A 142 13.40 -16.67 12.56
C PHE A 142 12.39 -17.19 11.52
N LEU A 143 11.26 -17.72 12.00
CA LEU A 143 10.18 -18.23 11.16
C LEU A 143 8.95 -17.33 11.26
N SER A 144 8.71 -16.56 10.21
CA SER A 144 7.52 -15.73 10.04
C SER A 144 6.25 -16.56 10.14
N LYS A 145 5.28 -16.09 10.93
CA LYS A 145 3.93 -16.67 10.97
C LYS A 145 3.10 -16.34 9.72
N LEU A 146 3.58 -15.45 8.85
CA LEU A 146 2.95 -15.18 7.55
C LEU A 146 3.46 -16.13 6.46
N PHE A 147 4.62 -16.74 6.64
CA PHE A 147 5.19 -17.71 5.71
C PHE A 147 4.20 -18.85 5.46
N ALA A 148 3.97 -19.15 4.18
CA ALA A 148 3.07 -20.20 3.72
C ALA A 148 3.79 -21.22 2.82
N GLY A 149 5.08 -21.02 2.56
CA GLY A 149 5.99 -21.95 1.90
C GLY A 149 6.36 -23.15 2.77
N SER A 150 7.12 -24.08 2.21
CA SER A 150 7.80 -25.14 2.98
C SER A 150 9.30 -24.88 3.02
N ASN A 151 9.97 -25.22 4.11
CA ASN A 151 11.42 -25.19 4.24
C ASN A 151 11.94 -26.30 5.18
N GLU A 152 13.18 -26.20 5.64
CA GLU A 152 13.77 -27.19 6.53
C GLU A 152 13.12 -27.25 7.93
N ARG A 153 12.38 -26.21 8.34
CA ARG A 153 11.75 -26.07 9.67
C ARG A 153 10.23 -26.21 9.65
N PHE A 154 9.59 -25.77 8.57
CA PHE A 154 8.16 -25.82 8.34
C PHE A 154 7.92 -26.73 7.13
N LYS A 155 7.64 -28.01 7.40
CA LYS A 155 7.53 -29.05 6.37
C LYS A 155 6.20 -29.05 5.62
N THR A 156 5.27 -28.20 6.05
CA THR A 156 3.93 -28.08 5.48
C THR A 156 3.87 -26.96 4.46
N LYS A 157 2.98 -27.11 3.48
CA LYS A 157 2.63 -26.07 2.51
C LYS A 157 1.24 -25.56 2.81
N LEU A 158 1.09 -24.25 3.05
CA LEU A 158 -0.22 -23.64 3.25
C LEU A 158 -0.75 -23.10 1.93
N ASN A 159 -2.08 -23.02 1.84
CA ASN A 159 -2.76 -22.32 0.76
C ASN A 159 -2.44 -20.82 0.82
N ALA A 160 -2.55 -20.16 -0.33
CA ALA A 160 -2.48 -18.71 -0.40
C ALA A 160 -3.64 -18.09 0.40
N MET A 161 -3.34 -17.08 1.21
CA MET A 161 -4.30 -16.39 2.06
C MET A 161 -4.06 -14.89 2.07
N SER A 162 -5.13 -14.10 2.11
CA SER A 162 -5.04 -12.67 2.33
C SER A 162 -4.56 -12.33 3.76
N LEU A 163 -4.00 -11.13 3.95
CA LEU A 163 -3.56 -10.66 5.27
C LEU A 163 -4.71 -10.65 6.29
N GLY A 164 -5.91 -10.20 5.89
CA GLY A 164 -7.11 -10.20 6.74
C GLY A 164 -7.46 -11.59 7.26
N VAL A 165 -7.40 -12.62 6.39
CA VAL A 165 -7.64 -14.02 6.78
C VAL A 165 -6.58 -14.52 7.77
N LYS A 166 -5.31 -14.15 7.61
CA LYS A 166 -4.26 -14.48 8.59
C LYS A 166 -4.47 -13.77 9.93
N LYS A 167 -4.99 -12.53 9.91
CA LYS A 167 -5.32 -11.77 11.13
C LYS A 167 -6.49 -12.40 11.88
N ASP A 168 -7.58 -12.71 11.17
CA ASP A 168 -8.85 -13.10 11.78
C ASP A 168 -8.98 -14.61 12.02
N GLY A 169 -8.26 -15.40 11.24
CA GLY A 169 -8.27 -16.85 11.31
C GLY A 169 -9.34 -17.50 10.43
N LEU A 170 -9.29 -18.83 10.38
CA LEU A 170 -10.13 -19.68 9.55
C LEU A 170 -11.35 -20.23 10.31
N GLY A 171 -11.40 -20.06 11.63
CA GLY A 171 -12.43 -20.60 12.51
C GLY A 171 -12.05 -21.95 13.11
N SER A 172 -12.66 -22.28 14.25
CA SER A 172 -12.37 -23.49 15.04
C SER A 172 -12.77 -24.80 14.36
N ALA A 173 -13.67 -24.74 13.37
CA ALA A 173 -14.13 -25.91 12.62
C ALA A 173 -13.12 -26.39 11.56
N VAL A 174 -12.08 -25.59 11.25
CA VAL A 174 -11.09 -25.94 10.22
C VAL A 174 -9.98 -26.82 10.81
N GLY A 175 -9.87 -28.04 10.30
CA GLY A 175 -8.78 -28.96 10.64
C GLY A 175 -7.46 -28.45 10.06
N LEU A 176 -6.51 -28.10 10.94
CA LEU A 176 -5.20 -27.58 10.58
C LEU A 176 -4.08 -28.44 11.21
N PRO A 177 -2.94 -28.59 10.53
CA PRO A 177 -1.78 -29.26 11.12
C PRO A 177 -1.27 -28.48 12.34
N PRO A 178 -0.62 -29.14 13.32
CA PRO A 178 -0.20 -28.52 14.57
C PRO A 178 0.62 -27.23 14.39
N GLU A 179 1.49 -27.19 13.38
CA GLU A 179 2.36 -26.06 13.10
C GLU A 179 1.59 -24.83 12.57
N ALA A 180 0.37 -25.03 12.08
CA ALA A 180 -0.53 -24.02 11.55
C ALA A 180 -1.77 -23.78 12.43
N ALA A 181 -1.86 -24.43 13.61
CA ALA A 181 -3.03 -24.34 14.50
C ALA A 181 -3.38 -22.90 14.91
N PHE A 182 -2.39 -22.00 14.94
CA PHE A 182 -2.61 -20.57 15.20
C PHE A 182 -3.57 -19.91 14.20
N LEU A 183 -3.71 -20.44 12.98
CA LEU A 183 -4.63 -19.93 11.96
C LEU A 183 -6.10 -20.22 12.28
N GLN A 184 -6.43 -21.12 13.22
CA GLN A 184 -7.83 -21.32 13.63
C GLN A 184 -8.42 -20.06 14.25
N TYR A 185 -7.63 -19.38 15.10
CA TYR A 185 -8.04 -18.17 15.83
C TYR A 185 -7.49 -16.87 15.23
N GLY A 186 -6.55 -17.00 14.29
CA GLY A 186 -5.86 -15.89 13.65
C GLY A 186 -4.75 -15.30 14.52
N LEU A 187 -3.93 -14.45 13.91
CA LEU A 187 -2.82 -13.79 14.60
C LEU A 187 -3.27 -12.57 15.42
N ARG A 188 -4.42 -11.97 15.10
CA ARG A 188 -5.00 -10.81 15.80
C ARG A 188 -3.96 -9.70 16.01
N GLN A 189 -3.88 -9.14 17.22
CA GLN A 189 -2.90 -8.11 17.59
C GLN A 189 -1.44 -8.59 17.57
N ARG A 190 -1.21 -9.91 17.53
CA ARG A 190 0.13 -10.50 17.40
C ARG A 190 0.57 -10.66 15.95
N MET A 191 -0.28 -10.28 14.99
CA MET A 191 0.11 -10.30 13.59
C MET A 191 1.30 -9.37 13.39
N PRO A 192 2.43 -9.87 12.82
CA PRO A 192 3.50 -9.02 12.35
C PRO A 192 2.97 -7.94 11.40
N LEU A 193 3.72 -6.87 11.20
CA LEU A 193 3.27 -5.75 10.36
C LEU A 193 3.99 -5.73 9.01
N PRO A 194 3.46 -6.40 7.97
CA PRO A 194 3.96 -6.29 6.61
C PRO A 194 4.27 -4.85 6.19
N SER A 195 5.37 -4.68 5.46
CA SER A 195 5.69 -3.40 4.86
C SER A 195 6.45 -3.51 3.55
N MET A 196 6.38 -2.46 2.74
CA MET A 196 7.08 -2.35 1.46
C MET A 196 7.32 -0.88 1.13
N MET A 197 8.39 -0.60 0.41
CA MET A 197 8.76 0.76 0.02
C MET A 197 8.49 0.95 -1.48
N LEU A 198 7.92 2.09 -1.87
CA LEU A 198 7.52 2.33 -3.27
C LEU A 198 8.72 2.42 -4.21
N GLY A 199 9.87 2.87 -3.70
CA GLY A 199 11.13 2.87 -4.42
C GLY A 199 12.26 3.44 -3.58
N TYR A 200 13.49 3.36 -4.09
CA TYR A 200 14.66 4.01 -3.52
C TYR A 200 15.28 4.91 -4.60
N ILE A 201 15.43 6.20 -4.31
CA ILE A 201 15.92 7.21 -5.28
C ILE A 201 17.29 7.81 -4.93
N GLY A 202 17.96 7.26 -3.91
CA GLY A 202 19.32 7.66 -3.58
C GLY A 202 20.35 7.15 -4.59
N GLU A 203 21.64 7.23 -4.25
CA GLU A 203 22.74 6.79 -5.11
C GLU A 203 22.54 5.34 -5.60
N LYS A 204 22.71 5.08 -6.91
CA LYS A 204 22.45 3.79 -7.56
C LYS A 204 21.01 3.25 -7.40
N GLY A 205 20.09 4.13 -7.00
CA GLY A 205 18.65 3.91 -7.00
C GLY A 205 18.00 4.18 -8.35
N ASN A 206 16.67 4.31 -8.35
CA ASN A 206 15.90 4.77 -9.49
C ASN A 206 15.70 6.29 -9.45
N ASN A 207 15.18 6.89 -10.52
CA ASN A 207 14.65 8.25 -10.43
C ASN A 207 13.14 8.21 -10.09
N VAL A 208 12.58 9.37 -9.74
CA VAL A 208 11.16 9.49 -9.38
C VAL A 208 10.24 8.99 -10.50
N GLN A 209 10.56 9.29 -11.77
CA GLN A 209 9.72 8.86 -12.89
C GLN A 209 9.66 7.33 -13.00
N THR A 210 10.79 6.64 -12.84
CA THR A 210 10.84 5.17 -12.83
C THR A 210 9.98 4.56 -11.71
N VAL A 211 9.90 5.22 -10.54
CA VAL A 211 9.03 4.80 -9.43
C VAL A 211 7.55 5.02 -9.79
N LEU A 212 7.21 6.15 -10.39
CA LEU A 212 5.85 6.44 -10.86
C LEU A 212 5.41 5.45 -11.95
N ASP A 213 6.28 5.16 -12.91
CA ASP A 213 6.04 4.16 -13.96
C ASP A 213 5.85 2.76 -13.35
N CYS A 214 6.57 2.44 -12.27
CA CYS A 214 6.41 1.19 -11.54
C CYS A 214 5.02 1.06 -10.91
N ILE A 215 4.52 2.14 -10.30
CA ILE A 215 3.15 2.19 -9.74
C ILE A 215 2.11 2.05 -10.87
N GLU A 216 2.30 2.74 -12.00
CA GLU A 216 1.39 2.62 -13.15
C GLU A 216 1.36 1.19 -13.70
N ARG A 217 2.54 0.55 -13.86
CA ARG A 217 2.62 -0.87 -14.25
C ARG A 217 1.91 -1.77 -13.25
N GLY A 218 2.03 -1.49 -11.96
CA GLY A 218 1.31 -2.21 -10.91
C GLY A 218 -0.20 -2.10 -11.04
N VAL A 219 -0.73 -0.90 -11.26
CA VAL A 219 -2.17 -0.68 -11.46
C VAL A 219 -2.67 -1.36 -12.72
N ARG A 220 -1.94 -1.22 -13.84
CA ARG A 220 -2.27 -1.87 -15.12
C ARG A 220 -2.26 -3.40 -15.04
N SER A 221 -1.51 -3.95 -14.09
CA SER A 221 -1.46 -5.40 -13.88
C SER A 221 -2.75 -5.96 -13.31
N ASP A 222 -3.52 -5.17 -12.56
CA ASP A 222 -4.69 -5.65 -11.83
C ASP A 222 -5.63 -6.42 -12.78
N HIS A 223 -5.96 -7.66 -12.41
CA HIS A 223 -6.85 -8.55 -13.17
C HIS A 223 -6.39 -8.92 -14.59
N SER A 224 -5.16 -8.57 -15.00
CA SER A 224 -4.62 -8.80 -16.35
C SER A 224 -3.48 -9.82 -16.39
N GLY A 225 -3.39 -10.68 -15.37
CA GLY A 225 -2.27 -11.60 -15.19
C GLY A 225 -2.04 -12.57 -16.33
N MET A 226 -0.77 -12.76 -16.65
CA MET A 226 -0.33 -13.67 -17.70
C MET A 226 -0.26 -15.13 -17.21
N ARG A 227 -0.55 -16.07 -18.11
CA ARG A 227 -0.51 -17.52 -17.85
C ARG A 227 0.87 -18.14 -18.16
N GLY A 228 1.91 -17.33 -18.29
CA GLY A 228 3.26 -17.75 -18.66
C GLY A 228 4.32 -16.69 -18.34
N GLY A 229 5.56 -16.89 -18.82
CA GLY A 229 6.64 -15.91 -18.70
C GLY A 229 7.33 -15.88 -17.33
N VAL A 230 7.22 -16.95 -16.55
CA VAL A 230 7.96 -17.11 -15.29
C VAL A 230 9.18 -18.00 -15.53
N TYR A 231 10.36 -17.55 -15.12
CA TYR A 231 11.63 -18.24 -15.31
C TYR A 231 12.33 -18.46 -13.96
N PHE A 232 12.61 -19.73 -13.66
CA PHE A 232 13.48 -20.15 -12.57
C PHE A 232 14.86 -20.47 -13.18
N VAL A 233 15.84 -19.60 -12.94
CA VAL A 233 17.16 -19.71 -13.58
C VAL A 233 18.13 -20.41 -12.62
N MET A 234 18.60 -21.58 -13.04
CA MET A 234 19.58 -22.41 -12.34
C MET A 234 21.00 -22.08 -12.77
N SER A 235 21.96 -22.28 -11.87
CA SER A 235 23.38 -22.13 -12.16
C SER A 235 24.20 -22.91 -11.13
N ASP A 236 25.51 -23.03 -11.37
CA ASP A 236 26.39 -23.69 -10.40
C ASP A 236 26.67 -22.88 -9.13
N ASP A 237 26.23 -21.62 -9.06
CA ASP A 237 26.37 -20.74 -7.90
C ASP A 237 25.55 -21.27 -6.72
N VAL A 238 26.13 -21.27 -5.53
CA VAL A 238 25.47 -21.66 -4.27
C VAL A 238 24.21 -20.83 -3.99
N ARG A 239 24.17 -19.57 -4.46
CA ARG A 239 22.99 -18.68 -4.41
C ARG A 239 21.81 -19.23 -5.20
N SER A 240 22.09 -19.98 -6.27
CA SER A 240 21.08 -20.65 -7.08
C SER A 240 20.69 -21.99 -6.44
N LYS A 241 21.68 -22.86 -6.21
CA LYS A 241 21.54 -24.22 -5.68
C LYS A 241 20.69 -24.32 -4.42
N CYS A 242 20.79 -23.34 -3.52
CA CYS A 242 20.03 -23.35 -2.26
C CYS A 242 18.49 -23.29 -2.42
N ARG A 243 17.98 -22.91 -3.61
CA ARG A 243 16.53 -22.83 -3.90
C ARG A 243 16.03 -23.82 -4.94
N GLU A 244 16.92 -24.51 -5.67
CA GLU A 244 16.55 -25.34 -6.83
C GLU A 244 15.54 -26.45 -6.50
N TRP A 245 15.66 -27.03 -5.32
CA TRP A 245 14.74 -28.07 -4.83
C TRP A 245 13.27 -27.61 -4.77
N LEU A 246 13.00 -26.30 -4.75
CA LEU A 246 11.65 -25.72 -4.75
C LEU A 246 11.05 -25.56 -6.16
N PHE A 247 11.86 -25.57 -7.22
CA PHE A 247 11.42 -25.13 -8.55
C PHE A 247 10.39 -26.08 -9.18
N TYR A 248 10.72 -27.37 -9.31
CA TYR A 248 9.79 -28.35 -9.90
C TYR A 248 8.51 -28.56 -9.07
N PRO A 249 8.54 -28.66 -7.72
CA PRO A 249 7.32 -28.68 -6.92
C PRO A 249 6.44 -27.45 -7.14
N THR A 250 7.05 -26.27 -7.30
CA THR A 250 6.33 -25.02 -7.58
C THR A 250 5.69 -25.05 -8.96
N ILE A 251 6.37 -25.57 -9.98
CA ILE A 251 5.81 -25.71 -11.33
C ILE A 251 4.52 -26.54 -11.31
N ASN A 252 4.51 -27.65 -10.57
CA ASN A 252 3.30 -28.48 -10.45
C ASN A 252 2.14 -27.71 -9.81
N GLU A 253 2.41 -26.89 -8.78
CA GLU A 253 1.40 -26.03 -8.15
C GLU A 253 0.90 -24.90 -9.09
N LEU A 254 1.77 -24.38 -9.96
CA LEU A 254 1.43 -23.37 -10.96
C LEU A 254 0.60 -23.96 -12.11
N GLN A 255 0.91 -25.17 -12.56
CA GLN A 255 0.15 -25.87 -13.60
C GLN A 255 -1.29 -26.13 -13.18
N GLN A 256 -1.53 -26.47 -11.91
CA GLN A 256 -2.88 -26.59 -11.33
C GLN A 256 -3.69 -25.29 -11.38
N ARG A 257 -3.01 -24.14 -11.57
CA ARG A 257 -3.58 -22.80 -11.72
C ARG A 257 -3.51 -22.29 -13.15
N ASN A 258 -3.22 -23.17 -14.11
CA ASN A 258 -3.03 -22.85 -15.53
C ASN A 258 -1.93 -21.80 -15.79
N VAL A 259 -0.88 -21.77 -14.95
CA VAL A 259 0.30 -20.92 -15.16
C VAL A 259 1.49 -21.77 -15.55
N VAL A 260 2.18 -21.38 -16.63
CA VAL A 260 3.39 -22.04 -17.12
C VAL A 260 4.63 -21.31 -16.59
N ALA A 261 5.55 -22.06 -15.98
CA ALA A 261 6.85 -21.58 -15.56
C ALA A 261 7.96 -22.50 -16.09
N ASN A 262 9.11 -21.92 -16.40
CA ASN A 262 10.24 -22.61 -17.02
C ASN A 262 11.41 -22.71 -16.03
N VAL A 263 11.99 -23.91 -15.89
CA VAL A 263 13.33 -24.05 -15.32
C VAL A 263 14.34 -23.98 -16.46
N THR A 264 15.37 -23.15 -16.32
CA THR A 264 16.37 -22.92 -17.37
C THR A 264 17.75 -22.68 -16.75
N THR A 265 18.83 -23.04 -17.44
CA THR A 265 20.19 -22.63 -17.07
C THR A 265 20.60 -21.32 -17.76
N ASN A 266 19.84 -20.89 -18.76
CA ASN A 266 20.09 -19.66 -19.51
C ASN A 266 19.24 -18.52 -18.95
N PHE A 267 19.86 -17.35 -18.77
CA PHE A 267 19.14 -16.12 -18.50
C PHE A 267 18.16 -15.83 -19.65
N PRO A 268 16.91 -15.39 -19.38
CA PRO A 268 15.88 -15.16 -20.40
C PRO A 268 16.13 -13.86 -21.20
N ALA A 269 17.34 -13.69 -21.74
CA ALA A 269 17.69 -12.57 -22.61
C ALA A 269 16.84 -12.60 -23.89
N GLY A 270 16.39 -11.42 -24.34
CA GLY A 270 15.54 -11.26 -25.52
C GLY A 270 14.08 -11.72 -25.33
N GLN A 271 13.71 -12.25 -24.16
CA GLN A 271 12.33 -12.65 -23.90
C GLN A 271 11.44 -11.44 -23.65
N SER A 272 10.24 -11.47 -24.24
CA SER A 272 9.22 -10.43 -24.07
C SER A 272 8.13 -10.90 -23.10
N ASN A 273 7.46 -9.94 -22.46
CA ASN A 273 6.37 -10.18 -21.52
C ASN A 273 6.75 -11.13 -20.39
N VAL A 274 7.95 -10.94 -19.84
CA VAL A 274 8.42 -11.71 -18.68
C VAL A 274 7.62 -11.31 -17.44
N MET A 275 6.95 -12.28 -16.83
CA MET A 275 6.13 -12.12 -15.62
C MET A 275 6.93 -12.40 -14.34
N GLY A 276 7.99 -13.20 -14.45
CA GLY A 276 8.75 -13.65 -13.29
C GLY A 276 10.19 -14.04 -13.62
N ILE A 277 11.14 -13.59 -12.82
CA ILE A 277 12.49 -14.18 -12.77
C ILE A 277 12.85 -14.45 -11.32
N LEU A 278 13.28 -15.68 -11.03
CA LEU A 278 13.91 -16.03 -9.75
C LEU A 278 15.23 -16.73 -10.04
N MET A 279 16.33 -16.16 -9.54
CA MET A 279 17.67 -16.69 -9.80
C MET A 279 18.67 -16.35 -8.70
N GLY A 280 19.82 -17.01 -8.63
CA GLY A 280 20.90 -16.64 -7.71
C GLY A 280 22.18 -16.29 -8.46
N ALA A 281 22.64 -15.04 -8.36
CA ALA A 281 23.88 -14.56 -8.97
C ALA A 281 24.31 -13.22 -8.37
N GLU A 282 25.62 -12.97 -8.28
CA GLU A 282 26.16 -11.69 -7.83
C GLU A 282 25.89 -10.54 -8.83
N ARG A 283 25.99 -10.88 -10.12
CA ARG A 283 25.85 -9.96 -11.25
C ARG A 283 24.80 -10.51 -12.21
N VAL A 284 23.85 -9.66 -12.53
CA VAL A 284 22.79 -9.93 -13.51
C VAL A 284 22.62 -8.70 -14.40
N ASP A 285 22.13 -8.90 -15.61
CA ASP A 285 21.79 -7.84 -16.54
C ASP A 285 20.27 -7.86 -16.85
N PRO A 286 19.46 -7.18 -16.03
CA PRO A 286 18.02 -7.08 -16.27
C PRO A 286 17.65 -6.45 -17.62
N ALA A 287 18.51 -5.59 -18.18
CA ALA A 287 18.25 -4.91 -19.44
C ALA A 287 18.36 -5.84 -20.66
N ALA A 288 18.95 -7.03 -20.49
CA ALA A 288 18.98 -8.05 -21.54
C ALA A 288 17.59 -8.67 -21.79
N VAL A 289 16.62 -8.52 -20.88
CA VAL A 289 15.23 -8.92 -21.09
C VAL A 289 14.54 -7.92 -22.03
N ALA A 290 13.85 -8.38 -23.07
CA ALA A 290 13.24 -7.49 -24.05
C ALA A 290 12.06 -6.69 -23.47
N SER A 291 11.21 -7.32 -22.66
CA SER A 291 10.20 -6.60 -21.88
C SER A 291 9.67 -7.41 -20.69
N PHE A 292 9.33 -6.70 -19.61
CA PHE A 292 8.56 -7.23 -18.49
C PHE A 292 7.07 -6.96 -18.67
N ALA A 293 6.24 -7.91 -18.23
CA ALA A 293 4.80 -7.73 -18.16
C ALA A 293 4.42 -6.81 -16.97
N PRO A 294 3.31 -6.05 -17.05
CA PRO A 294 2.74 -5.39 -15.88
C PRO A 294 2.51 -6.38 -14.73
N GLY A 295 2.94 -6.01 -13.52
CA GLY A 295 2.84 -6.87 -12.34
C GLY A 295 3.99 -7.85 -12.19
N ALA A 296 5.00 -7.84 -13.08
CA ALA A 296 6.12 -8.77 -12.99
C ALA A 296 6.94 -8.58 -11.71
N MET A 297 7.41 -9.68 -11.14
CA MET A 297 8.37 -9.69 -10.03
C MET A 297 9.67 -10.32 -10.51
N ALA A 298 10.80 -9.67 -10.26
CA ALA A 298 12.09 -10.26 -10.55
C ALA A 298 13.04 -10.09 -9.36
N GLU A 299 13.75 -11.17 -9.02
CA GLU A 299 14.66 -11.19 -7.88
C GLU A 299 15.88 -12.04 -8.19
N HIS A 300 17.01 -11.58 -7.66
CA HIS A 300 18.26 -12.31 -7.72
C HIS A 300 18.87 -12.42 -6.32
N LEU A 301 18.98 -13.65 -5.83
CA LEU A 301 19.51 -13.91 -4.50
C LEU A 301 20.98 -13.55 -4.52
N THR A 302 21.32 -12.47 -3.84
CA THR A 302 22.69 -11.99 -3.65
C THR A 302 22.77 -11.12 -2.41
N SER A 303 24.00 -10.98 -1.91
CA SER A 303 24.32 -10.08 -0.82
C SER A 303 24.16 -8.63 -1.26
N TRP A 304 23.70 -7.76 -0.35
CA TRP A 304 23.74 -6.31 -0.53
C TRP A 304 23.04 -5.77 -1.80
N SER A 305 22.07 -6.51 -2.37
CA SER A 305 21.26 -6.01 -3.50
C SER A 305 20.37 -4.82 -3.12
N ALA A 306 20.17 -4.60 -1.81
CA ALA A 306 19.54 -3.43 -1.21
C ALA A 306 20.49 -2.65 -0.27
N GLU A 307 21.81 -2.81 -0.39
CA GLU A 307 22.80 -1.85 0.15
C GLU A 307 23.49 -1.19 -1.04
N PHE A 308 23.06 0.01 -1.39
CA PHE A 308 23.33 0.62 -2.69
C PHE A 308 24.80 0.99 -2.93
N GLN A 309 25.63 1.04 -1.87
CA GLN A 309 27.04 1.39 -1.97
C GLN A 309 27.92 0.21 -2.40
N ARG A 310 27.43 -1.03 -2.29
CA ARG A 310 28.18 -2.27 -2.60
C ARG A 310 28.25 -2.59 -4.10
N PRO A 311 29.15 -3.47 -4.57
CA PRO A 311 29.36 -3.71 -6.00
C PRO A 311 28.34 -4.63 -6.69
N GLN A 312 27.53 -5.40 -5.95
CA GLN A 312 26.53 -6.31 -6.51
C GLN A 312 25.45 -5.57 -7.30
N THR A 313 24.85 -6.24 -8.30
CA THR A 313 23.71 -5.67 -9.03
C THR A 313 22.60 -5.29 -8.03
N LYS A 314 22.04 -4.09 -8.19
CA LYS A 314 21.01 -3.57 -7.28
C LYS A 314 19.64 -4.03 -7.70
N MET A 315 18.77 -4.27 -6.71
CA MET A 315 17.39 -4.67 -6.96
C MET A 315 16.61 -3.63 -7.79
N THR A 316 17.03 -2.36 -7.75
CA THR A 316 16.49 -1.25 -8.54
C THR A 316 16.73 -1.40 -10.04
N GLU A 317 17.72 -2.19 -10.48
CA GLU A 317 17.94 -2.47 -11.90
C GLU A 317 16.81 -3.31 -12.49
N TRP A 318 16.15 -4.17 -11.70
CA TRP A 318 14.96 -4.89 -12.13
C TRP A 318 13.78 -3.95 -12.39
N ILE A 319 13.56 -2.99 -11.48
CA ILE A 319 12.49 -1.99 -11.61
C ILE A 319 12.75 -1.09 -12.83
N LYS A 320 14.02 -0.67 -13.01
CA LYS A 320 14.47 0.12 -14.16
C LYS A 320 14.26 -0.63 -15.48
N ALA A 321 14.48 -1.95 -15.51
CA ALA A 321 14.24 -2.79 -16.69
C ALA A 321 12.74 -3.04 -16.96
N GLY A 322 11.85 -2.72 -16.02
CA GLY A 322 10.39 -2.80 -16.21
C GLY A 322 9.66 -3.73 -15.25
N ALA A 323 10.35 -4.41 -14.32
CA ALA A 323 9.68 -5.14 -13.25
C ALA A 323 8.81 -4.21 -12.40
N THR A 324 7.75 -4.76 -11.81
CA THR A 324 6.83 -4.04 -10.91
C THR A 324 7.21 -4.19 -9.44
N ALA A 325 8.04 -5.18 -9.11
CA ALA A 325 8.66 -5.28 -7.80
C ALA A 325 9.95 -6.12 -7.82
N SER A 326 10.74 -5.94 -6.77
CA SER A 326 11.89 -6.78 -6.45
C SER A 326 12.08 -6.88 -4.93
N ALA A 327 12.92 -7.81 -4.49
CA ALA A 327 13.37 -7.94 -3.11
C ALA A 327 14.91 -7.95 -3.06
N GLY A 328 15.50 -7.42 -1.99
CA GLY A 328 16.94 -7.40 -1.84
C GLY A 328 17.40 -7.38 -0.40
N ALA A 329 18.61 -7.86 -0.14
CA ALA A 329 19.20 -7.88 1.21
C ALA A 329 19.93 -6.56 1.50
N VAL A 330 19.71 -6.00 2.69
CA VAL A 330 20.40 -4.76 3.15
C VAL A 330 21.74 -5.05 3.84
N VAL A 331 22.16 -6.31 3.86
CA VAL A 331 23.34 -6.86 4.54
C VAL A 331 23.90 -8.06 3.76
N GLU A 332 25.00 -8.64 4.24
CA GLU A 332 25.46 -9.99 3.87
C GLU A 332 24.56 -11.07 4.50
N PRO A 333 23.75 -11.81 3.73
CA PRO A 333 22.74 -12.69 4.27
C PRO A 333 23.17 -14.17 4.37
N TYR A 334 24.38 -14.52 3.92
CA TYR A 334 24.74 -15.88 3.48
C TYR A 334 23.89 -16.35 2.28
N SER A 335 24.25 -17.47 1.66
CA SER A 335 23.39 -18.15 0.68
C SER A 335 22.27 -18.93 1.38
N ASN A 336 21.44 -18.21 2.15
CA ASN A 336 20.35 -18.76 2.93
C ASN A 336 18.99 -18.45 2.28
N PRO A 337 18.28 -19.46 1.73
CA PRO A 337 17.04 -19.26 0.99
C PRO A 337 15.89 -18.74 1.87
N ASN A 338 15.97 -18.87 3.20
CA ASN A 338 14.92 -18.41 4.10
C ASN A 338 14.81 -16.87 4.15
N LYS A 339 15.87 -16.15 3.79
CA LYS A 339 15.92 -14.69 3.79
C LYS A 339 15.46 -14.06 2.47
N PHE A 340 15.07 -14.89 1.51
CA PHE A 340 14.68 -14.47 0.16
C PHE A 340 13.33 -15.06 -0.23
N PRO A 341 12.67 -14.51 -1.27
CA PRO A 341 11.45 -15.11 -1.79
C PRO A 341 11.72 -16.54 -2.28
N SER A 342 10.92 -17.48 -1.81
CA SER A 342 10.83 -18.82 -2.40
C SER A 342 10.09 -18.80 -3.73
N ALA A 343 10.29 -19.83 -4.57
CA ALA A 343 9.57 -19.98 -5.83
C ALA A 343 8.04 -19.98 -5.68
N ARG A 344 7.52 -20.36 -4.50
CA ARG A 344 6.08 -20.30 -4.19
C ARG A 344 5.51 -18.88 -4.10
N PHE A 345 6.34 -17.83 -4.16
CA PHE A 345 5.87 -16.47 -4.45
C PHE A 345 4.87 -16.46 -5.61
N TYR A 346 5.24 -17.09 -6.72
CA TYR A 346 4.41 -17.12 -7.92
C TYR A 346 3.13 -17.95 -7.75
N VAL A 347 3.12 -18.92 -6.83
CA VAL A 347 1.90 -19.69 -6.50
C VAL A 347 0.90 -18.81 -5.73
N HIS A 348 1.38 -18.03 -4.76
CA HIS A 348 0.53 -17.09 -4.03
C HIS A 348 -0.01 -16.00 -4.98
N TYR A 349 0.86 -15.49 -5.84
CA TYR A 349 0.51 -14.45 -6.79
C TYR A 349 -0.43 -14.95 -7.90
N ALA A 350 -0.25 -16.19 -8.38
CA ALA A 350 -1.19 -16.86 -9.29
C ALA A 350 -2.53 -17.21 -8.64
N SER A 351 -2.57 -17.35 -7.31
CA SER A 351 -3.81 -17.51 -6.54
C SER A 351 -4.55 -16.19 -6.32
N GLY A 352 -3.97 -15.07 -6.79
CA GLY A 352 -4.56 -13.73 -6.76
C GLY A 352 -4.29 -12.93 -5.49
N CYS A 353 -3.29 -13.32 -4.70
CA CYS A 353 -2.73 -12.44 -3.66
C CYS A 353 -2.09 -11.19 -4.28
N SER A 354 -1.98 -10.13 -3.49
CA SER A 354 -1.23 -8.93 -3.88
C SER A 354 0.27 -9.24 -3.92
N MET A 355 1.04 -8.31 -4.48
CA MET A 355 2.51 -8.33 -4.46
C MET A 355 3.02 -8.47 -3.02
N LEU A 356 2.51 -7.64 -2.10
CA LEU A 356 2.91 -7.66 -0.69
C LEU A 356 2.55 -8.98 0.00
N GLU A 357 1.32 -9.46 -0.20
CA GLU A 357 0.85 -10.74 0.33
C GLU A 357 1.71 -11.91 -0.17
N SER A 358 2.12 -11.87 -1.43
CA SER A 358 2.94 -12.92 -2.05
C SER A 358 4.37 -12.91 -1.52
N PHE A 359 4.96 -11.73 -1.24
CA PHE A 359 6.27 -11.64 -0.59
C PHE A 359 6.25 -12.21 0.82
N TYR A 360 5.36 -11.75 1.69
CA TYR A 360 5.36 -12.19 3.09
C TYR A 360 4.92 -13.65 3.28
N GLN A 361 4.24 -14.24 2.30
CA GLN A 361 3.97 -15.68 2.27
C GLN A 361 5.14 -16.52 1.75
N SER A 362 6.07 -15.92 1.00
CA SER A 362 7.18 -16.63 0.35
C SER A 362 8.54 -16.47 1.04
N ILE A 363 8.68 -15.52 1.97
CA ILE A 363 9.93 -15.28 2.73
C ILE A 363 9.76 -15.79 4.17
N ALA A 364 10.59 -16.75 4.58
CA ALA A 364 10.51 -17.32 5.93
C ALA A 364 11.06 -16.37 7.00
N CYS A 365 12.16 -15.66 6.70
CA CYS A 365 12.84 -14.72 7.58
C CYS A 365 13.01 -13.34 6.88
N PRO A 366 11.98 -12.48 6.88
CA PRO A 366 11.99 -11.21 6.12
C PRO A 366 12.81 -10.09 6.79
N LEU A 367 13.51 -10.37 7.89
CA LEU A 367 14.05 -9.35 8.80
C LEU A 367 15.21 -8.53 8.22
N GLN A 368 15.87 -9.04 7.17
CA GLN A 368 17.01 -8.39 6.50
C GLN A 368 16.70 -8.01 5.06
N THR A 369 15.45 -8.22 4.63
CA THR A 369 15.00 -8.05 3.25
C THR A 369 14.29 -6.72 3.12
N LEU A 370 14.64 -5.93 2.11
CA LEU A 370 13.89 -4.77 1.65
C LEU A 370 13.04 -5.20 0.44
N LEU A 371 11.79 -4.74 0.40
CA LEU A 371 10.87 -4.94 -0.70
C LEU A 371 10.62 -3.60 -1.39
N LEU A 372 10.80 -3.54 -2.72
CA LEU A 372 10.55 -2.33 -3.53
C LEU A 372 9.52 -2.57 -4.63
N GLY A 373 8.70 -1.56 -4.92
CA GLY A 373 7.72 -1.57 -6.02
C GLY A 373 6.28 -1.30 -5.57
N ASP A 374 5.29 -1.76 -6.34
CA ASP A 374 3.87 -1.58 -6.01
C ASP A 374 3.34 -2.74 -5.14
N PRO A 375 3.02 -2.50 -3.85
CA PRO A 375 2.57 -3.55 -2.93
C PRO A 375 1.18 -4.10 -3.25
N LEU A 376 0.33 -3.35 -3.96
CA LEU A 376 -1.06 -3.70 -4.20
C LEU A 376 -1.34 -4.27 -5.60
N ALA A 377 -0.29 -4.45 -6.42
CA ALA A 377 -0.41 -5.14 -7.70
C ALA A 377 -0.96 -6.56 -7.50
N LYS A 378 -1.96 -6.95 -8.29
CA LYS A 378 -2.73 -8.20 -8.10
C LYS A 378 -3.25 -8.77 -9.44
N PRO A 379 -2.36 -9.19 -10.32
CA PRO A 379 -2.70 -9.57 -11.69
C PRO A 379 -3.67 -10.74 -11.81
N ASN A 380 -3.67 -11.67 -10.85
CA ASN A 380 -4.56 -12.84 -10.88
C ASN A 380 -5.72 -12.75 -9.89
N ALA A 381 -5.97 -11.59 -9.27
CA ALA A 381 -7.15 -11.42 -8.42
C ALA A 381 -8.42 -11.49 -9.27
N VAL A 382 -9.47 -12.12 -8.73
CA VAL A 382 -10.78 -12.15 -9.40
C VAL A 382 -11.44 -10.76 -9.30
N PRO A 383 -11.94 -10.17 -10.40
CA PRO A 383 -12.62 -8.89 -10.35
C PRO A 383 -13.87 -8.90 -9.45
N VAL A 384 -14.11 -7.78 -8.78
CA VAL A 384 -15.31 -7.48 -8.00
C VAL A 384 -15.71 -6.06 -8.35
N SER A 385 -16.99 -5.82 -8.61
CA SER A 385 -17.54 -4.47 -8.75
C SER A 385 -18.46 -4.17 -7.58
N VAL A 386 -18.48 -2.93 -7.12
CA VAL A 386 -19.25 -2.46 -5.97
C VAL A 386 -19.96 -1.17 -6.32
N ARG A 387 -21.22 -1.04 -5.90
CA ARG A 387 -22.00 0.19 -5.99
C ARG A 387 -22.73 0.44 -4.68
N VAL A 388 -22.63 1.66 -4.17
CA VAL A 388 -23.42 2.12 -3.03
C VAL A 388 -24.73 2.72 -3.53
N LEU A 389 -25.84 2.24 -2.99
CA LEU A 389 -27.19 2.75 -3.22
C LEU A 389 -27.63 3.61 -2.03
N GLY A 390 -28.30 4.72 -2.32
CA GLY A 390 -28.83 5.62 -1.30
C GLY A 390 -28.90 7.07 -1.76
N ALA A 391 -29.37 7.95 -0.88
CA ALA A 391 -29.48 9.38 -1.13
C ALA A 391 -28.11 10.07 -1.19
N ASP A 392 -28.01 11.17 -1.94
CA ASP A 392 -26.82 12.04 -1.98
C ASP A 392 -26.83 13.09 -0.86
N SER A 393 -28.02 13.36 -0.30
CA SER A 393 -28.21 14.24 0.86
C SER A 393 -29.14 13.57 1.88
N ILE A 394 -28.86 13.75 3.18
CA ILE A 394 -29.69 13.21 4.27
C ILE A 394 -29.93 14.25 5.36
N GLU A 395 -31.17 14.29 5.85
CA GLU A 395 -31.61 15.13 6.99
C GLU A 395 -32.13 14.28 8.17
N GLU A 396 -32.35 12.99 7.91
CA GLU A 396 -32.85 12.00 8.86
C GLU A 396 -31.97 10.74 8.82
N ASP A 397 -32.21 9.81 9.74
CA ASP A 397 -31.57 8.49 9.74
C ASP A 397 -31.80 7.79 8.39
N PHE A 398 -30.74 7.27 7.77
CA PHE A 398 -30.82 6.68 6.43
C PHE A 398 -30.03 5.38 6.34
N THR A 399 -30.62 4.37 5.69
CA THR A 399 -29.96 3.08 5.44
C THR A 399 -29.43 3.03 4.02
N PHE A 400 -28.11 2.94 3.88
CA PHE A 400 -27.44 2.69 2.60
C PHE A 400 -27.36 1.19 2.34
N ALA A 401 -27.47 0.81 1.07
CA ALA A 401 -27.34 -0.58 0.64
C ALA A 401 -26.22 -0.71 -0.40
N VAL A 402 -25.68 -1.91 -0.56
CA VAL A 402 -24.56 -2.19 -1.45
C VAL A 402 -24.94 -3.28 -2.44
N MET A 403 -24.59 -3.06 -3.71
CA MET A 403 -24.61 -4.11 -4.72
C MET A 403 -23.17 -4.49 -5.06
N ALA A 404 -22.87 -5.78 -5.01
CA ALA A 404 -21.59 -6.34 -5.43
C ALA A 404 -21.79 -7.40 -6.50
N ASN A 405 -20.90 -7.45 -7.48
CA ASN A 405 -20.90 -8.48 -8.53
C ASN A 405 -19.48 -9.01 -8.77
N SER A 406 -19.38 -10.27 -9.19
CA SER A 406 -18.11 -10.90 -9.59
C SER A 406 -18.38 -11.99 -10.64
N PRO A 407 -17.44 -12.24 -11.57
CA PRO A 407 -17.51 -13.38 -12.47
C PRO A 407 -17.21 -14.72 -11.78
N ALA A 408 -16.81 -14.73 -10.50
CA ALA A 408 -16.65 -15.95 -9.73
C ALA A 408 -17.97 -16.76 -9.70
N PRO A 409 -17.91 -18.10 -9.72
CA PRO A 409 -19.11 -18.93 -9.61
C PRO A 409 -19.72 -18.83 -8.20
N ASN A 410 -21.01 -18.47 -8.12
CA ASN A 410 -21.79 -18.39 -6.88
C ASN A 410 -21.08 -17.63 -5.73
N PRO A 411 -20.67 -16.37 -5.92
CA PRO A 411 -19.87 -15.66 -4.94
C PRO A 411 -20.71 -15.33 -3.71
N VAL A 412 -20.18 -15.63 -2.53
CA VAL A 412 -20.70 -15.13 -1.26
C VAL A 412 -19.89 -13.90 -0.88
N PHE A 413 -20.56 -12.77 -0.63
CA PHE A 413 -19.90 -11.52 -0.27
C PHE A 413 -19.97 -11.23 1.22
N LEU A 414 -18.90 -10.63 1.73
CA LEU A 414 -18.84 -9.99 3.03
C LEU A 414 -18.63 -8.48 2.83
N TYR A 415 -19.28 -7.68 3.64
CA TYR A 415 -19.30 -6.23 3.54
C TYR A 415 -18.70 -5.59 4.79
N SER A 416 -17.97 -4.49 4.60
CA SER A 416 -17.65 -3.55 5.69
C SER A 416 -17.85 -2.11 5.20
N PHE A 417 -18.01 -1.19 6.14
CA PHE A 417 -18.34 0.20 5.84
C PHE A 417 -17.45 1.14 6.63
N LEU A 418 -16.94 2.17 5.94
CA LEU A 418 -16.17 3.24 6.54
C LEU A 418 -16.85 4.57 6.28
N LEU A 419 -16.90 5.43 7.28
CA LEU A 419 -17.33 6.82 7.15
C LEU A 419 -16.13 7.73 7.41
N ASP A 420 -15.83 8.61 6.46
CA ASP A 420 -14.67 9.51 6.48
C ASP A 420 -13.34 8.77 6.74
N GLY A 421 -13.23 7.56 6.18
CA GLY A 421 -12.06 6.69 6.29
C GLY A 421 -11.99 5.85 7.56
N LYS A 422 -12.92 6.00 8.52
CA LYS A 422 -12.99 5.19 9.75
C LYS A 422 -14.03 4.08 9.64
N GLU A 423 -13.68 2.86 10.01
CA GLU A 423 -14.64 1.75 10.07
C GLU A 423 -15.80 2.04 11.06
N ILE A 424 -17.03 2.01 10.54
CA ILE A 424 -18.27 2.14 11.31
C ILE A 424 -19.02 0.80 11.44
N ARG A 425 -18.71 -0.15 10.54
CA ARG A 425 -19.23 -1.51 10.57
C ARG A 425 -18.19 -2.47 10.00
N GLY A 426 -17.77 -3.42 10.83
CA GLY A 426 -16.84 -4.48 10.44
C GLY A 426 -17.44 -5.50 9.49
N VAL A 427 -16.64 -6.51 9.15
CA VAL A 427 -16.95 -7.53 8.14
C VAL A 427 -18.19 -8.36 8.53
N SER A 428 -19.22 -8.36 7.68
CA SER A 428 -20.45 -9.17 7.87
C SER A 428 -21.14 -9.51 6.54
N GLU A 429 -22.11 -10.42 6.52
CA GLU A 429 -22.89 -10.75 5.29
C GLU A 429 -24.00 -9.72 4.97
N ASP A 430 -24.22 -8.75 5.86
CA ASP A 430 -25.23 -7.70 5.66
C ASP A 430 -24.70 -6.60 4.72
N ALA A 431 -25.37 -6.46 3.58
CA ALA A 431 -25.04 -5.51 2.53
C ALA A 431 -25.55 -4.09 2.80
N SER A 432 -25.88 -3.74 4.05
CA SER A 432 -26.43 -2.44 4.40
C SER A 432 -25.77 -1.79 5.62
N VAL A 433 -25.91 -0.47 5.73
CA VAL A 433 -25.48 0.29 6.91
C VAL A 433 -26.45 1.43 7.22
N LEU A 434 -26.88 1.52 8.47
CA LEU A 434 -27.67 2.63 8.98
C LEU A 434 -26.74 3.75 9.44
N LEU A 435 -26.88 4.93 8.84
CA LEU A 435 -26.28 6.15 9.36
C LEU A 435 -27.31 6.89 10.22
N ARG A 436 -26.95 7.13 11.48
CA ARG A 436 -27.78 7.88 12.42
C ARG A 436 -27.41 9.34 12.41
N ILE A 437 -28.35 10.21 12.02
CA ILE A 437 -28.10 11.64 11.81
C ILE A 437 -27.56 12.32 13.07
N LYS A 438 -28.02 11.87 14.25
CA LYS A 438 -27.59 12.44 15.54
C LYS A 438 -26.08 12.36 15.78
N ASN A 439 -25.41 11.36 15.19
CA ASN A 439 -23.98 11.09 15.33
C ASN A 439 -23.12 11.78 14.26
N LEU A 440 -23.75 12.52 13.34
CA LEU A 440 -23.08 13.18 12.22
C LEU A 440 -23.02 14.70 12.45
N SER A 441 -21.97 15.30 11.87
CA SER A 441 -21.89 16.73 11.66
C SER A 441 -22.67 17.12 10.41
N ASP A 442 -23.02 18.40 10.29
CA ASP A 442 -23.47 18.94 9.00
C ASP A 442 -22.30 18.96 7.99
N GLY A 443 -22.65 19.02 6.71
CA GLY A 443 -21.69 19.17 5.62
C GLY A 443 -21.35 17.85 4.92
N TYR A 444 -20.16 17.80 4.32
CA TYR A 444 -19.73 16.71 3.47
C TYR A 444 -19.14 15.53 4.26
N HIS A 445 -19.60 14.34 3.91
CA HIS A 445 -19.08 13.05 4.38
C HIS A 445 -18.82 12.10 3.22
N GLU A 446 -17.93 11.13 3.41
CA GLU A 446 -17.64 10.07 2.44
C GLU A 446 -17.91 8.69 3.04
N LEU A 447 -18.91 7.98 2.51
CA LEU A 447 -19.20 6.59 2.86
C LEU A 447 -18.51 5.65 1.88
N ARG A 448 -17.53 4.90 2.37
CA ARG A 448 -16.90 3.80 1.63
C ARG A 448 -17.59 2.49 1.98
N ALA A 449 -18.18 1.84 0.98
CA ALA A 449 -18.58 0.45 1.09
C ALA A 449 -17.51 -0.46 0.49
N VAL A 450 -17.28 -1.59 1.16
CA VAL A 450 -16.31 -2.57 0.72
C VAL A 450 -17.00 -3.92 0.63
N ALA A 451 -16.89 -4.60 -0.51
CA ALA A 451 -17.37 -5.97 -0.67
C ALA A 451 -16.19 -6.90 -0.94
N ARG A 452 -16.16 -8.06 -0.30
CA ARG A 452 -15.13 -9.08 -0.49
C ARG A 452 -15.74 -10.47 -0.62
N ILE A 453 -15.21 -11.28 -1.53
CA ILE A 453 -15.61 -12.67 -1.70
C ILE A 453 -15.12 -13.46 -0.49
N LYS A 454 -16.01 -14.24 0.12
CA LYS A 454 -15.71 -15.16 1.23
C LYS A 454 -14.85 -16.31 0.71
N HIS A 455 -13.53 -16.10 0.72
CA HIS A 455 -12.52 -17.00 0.18
C HIS A 455 -11.20 -16.83 0.96
N LEU A 456 -10.25 -17.78 0.86
CA LEU A 456 -8.95 -17.69 1.54
C LEU A 456 -8.13 -16.48 1.06
N VAL A 457 -8.19 -16.23 -0.25
CA VAL A 457 -7.73 -14.97 -0.86
C VAL A 457 -8.98 -14.11 -1.07
N GLN A 458 -9.11 -13.05 -0.28
CA GLN A 458 -10.30 -12.21 -0.23
C GLN A 458 -10.29 -11.18 -1.36
N PHE A 459 -10.67 -11.62 -2.57
CA PHE A 459 -10.92 -10.70 -3.68
C PHE A 459 -12.02 -9.72 -3.28
N SER A 460 -11.77 -8.44 -3.39
CA SER A 460 -12.62 -7.39 -2.83
C SER A 460 -12.67 -6.20 -3.75
N ALA A 461 -13.54 -5.23 -3.52
CA ALA A 461 -13.55 -3.93 -4.17
C ALA A 461 -14.20 -2.93 -3.23
N SER A 462 -14.02 -1.64 -3.51
CA SER A 462 -14.68 -0.57 -2.75
C SER A 462 -15.30 0.46 -3.66
N ALA A 463 -16.34 1.11 -3.17
CA ALA A 463 -16.93 2.29 -3.80
C ALA A 463 -17.20 3.36 -2.74
N ASP A 464 -16.83 4.59 -3.08
CA ASP A 464 -17.05 5.76 -2.23
C ASP A 464 -18.30 6.49 -2.70
N LYS A 465 -19.17 6.86 -1.76
CA LYS A 465 -20.33 7.69 -1.99
C LYS A 465 -20.21 8.96 -1.16
N SER A 466 -20.25 10.10 -1.86
CA SER A 466 -20.36 11.40 -1.23
C SER A 466 -21.76 11.55 -0.64
N ILE A 467 -21.84 12.07 0.59
CA ILE A 467 -23.10 12.32 1.30
C ILE A 467 -23.03 13.74 1.86
N MET A 468 -24.05 14.54 1.58
CA MET A 468 -24.27 15.81 2.26
C MET A 468 -25.22 15.60 3.44
N VAL A 469 -24.79 15.99 4.63
CA VAL A 469 -25.58 15.91 5.85
C VAL A 469 -26.09 17.30 6.21
N ASN A 470 -27.39 17.41 6.47
CA ASN A 470 -28.01 18.66 6.92
C ASN A 470 -28.90 18.38 8.14
N LYS A 471 -28.36 18.61 9.34
CA LYS A 471 -29.05 18.41 10.62
C LYS A 471 -29.33 19.75 11.32
N LYS A 472 -28.46 20.75 11.19
CA LYS A 472 -28.62 22.08 11.81
C LYS A 472 -28.73 23.22 10.78
N GLY A 473 -28.80 22.94 9.48
CA GLY A 473 -28.82 23.96 8.43
C GLY A 473 -27.46 24.62 8.17
N ARG A 474 -26.37 24.09 8.73
CA ARG A 474 -25.01 24.65 8.55
C ARG A 474 -24.37 24.06 7.29
N SER A 475 -23.62 24.86 6.56
CA SER A 475 -22.85 24.40 5.40
C SER A 475 -21.59 25.21 5.20
N THR A 476 -20.65 24.67 4.42
CA THR A 476 -19.37 25.30 4.12
C THR A 476 -18.98 24.95 2.69
N THR A 477 -18.50 25.91 1.92
CA THR A 477 -18.11 25.73 0.51
C THR A 477 -16.87 26.54 0.20
N ILE A 478 -15.88 25.94 -0.45
CA ILE A 478 -14.77 26.70 -1.05
C ILE A 478 -15.29 27.35 -2.33
N LEU A 479 -15.11 28.66 -2.44
CA LEU A 479 -15.49 29.41 -3.63
C LEU A 479 -14.50 29.14 -4.78
N PRO A 480 -14.94 29.20 -6.05
CA PRO A 480 -14.08 28.89 -7.20
C PRO A 480 -12.97 29.93 -7.43
N GLU A 481 -13.08 31.10 -6.81
CA GLU A 481 -12.06 32.16 -6.90
C GLU A 481 -10.81 31.78 -6.13
N VAL A 482 -9.70 31.62 -6.86
CA VAL A 482 -8.36 31.40 -6.30
C VAL A 482 -7.54 32.67 -6.49
N VAL A 483 -7.02 33.22 -5.40
CA VAL A 483 -6.19 34.42 -5.41
C VAL A 483 -4.72 34.01 -5.40
N THR A 484 -3.91 34.46 -6.35
CA THR A 484 -2.45 34.27 -6.27
C THR A 484 -1.87 35.17 -5.17
N LEU A 485 -1.29 34.58 -4.13
CA LEU A 485 -0.69 35.32 -3.01
C LEU A 485 0.85 35.36 -3.10
N GLY A 486 1.44 34.45 -3.88
CA GLY A 486 2.88 34.37 -4.11
C GLY A 486 3.25 33.23 -5.04
N LYS A 487 4.55 32.96 -5.19
CA LYS A 487 5.01 31.76 -5.88
C LYS A 487 4.55 30.55 -5.09
N GLN A 488 3.80 29.64 -5.72
CA GLN A 488 3.29 28.40 -5.10
C GLN A 488 2.35 28.64 -3.89
N LEU A 489 1.89 29.89 -3.68
CA LEU A 489 1.02 30.27 -2.56
C LEU A 489 -0.27 30.86 -3.11
N HIS A 490 -1.39 30.24 -2.75
CA HIS A 490 -2.72 30.61 -3.21
C HIS A 490 -3.66 30.90 -2.05
N GLY A 491 -4.62 31.77 -2.28
CA GLY A 491 -5.68 32.13 -1.35
C GLY A 491 -7.01 31.56 -1.81
N MET A 492 -7.71 30.90 -0.90
CA MET A 492 -9.04 30.31 -1.12
C MET A 492 -10.07 31.01 -0.24
N LYS A 493 -11.12 31.56 -0.86
CA LYS A 493 -12.27 32.09 -0.13
C LYS A 493 -13.23 30.97 0.24
N VAL A 494 -13.84 31.10 1.41
CA VAL A 494 -14.81 30.12 1.93
C VAL A 494 -16.13 30.84 2.21
N ARG A 495 -17.23 30.27 1.74
CA ARG A 495 -18.58 30.69 2.13
C ARG A 495 -19.14 29.70 3.14
N THR A 496 -19.73 30.23 4.20
CA THR A 496 -20.52 29.46 5.17
C THR A 496 -21.94 29.98 5.17
N ASP A 497 -22.91 29.06 5.14
CA ASP A 497 -24.33 29.39 5.20
C ASP A 497 -24.93 28.64 6.41
N GLY A 498 -25.87 29.26 7.13
CA GLY A 498 -26.54 28.65 8.28
C GLY A 498 -27.08 29.66 9.28
N PRO A 499 -27.72 29.17 10.37
CA PRO A 499 -28.33 30.03 11.38
C PRO A 499 -27.31 30.74 12.29
N GLU A 500 -26.07 30.24 12.33
CA GLU A 500 -25.00 30.72 13.19
C GLU A 500 -23.73 30.87 12.35
N ASN A 501 -22.82 31.74 12.78
CA ASN A 501 -21.49 31.83 12.21
C ASN A 501 -20.54 30.86 12.91
N PRO A 502 -19.57 30.26 12.21
CA PRO A 502 -18.52 29.48 12.85
C PRO A 502 -17.57 30.39 13.64
N SER A 503 -16.76 29.79 14.50
CA SER A 503 -15.69 30.46 15.25
C SER A 503 -14.36 30.43 14.50
N LEU A 504 -14.09 29.36 13.75
CA LEU A 504 -12.85 29.15 12.98
C LEU A 504 -13.15 28.60 11.59
N LEU A 505 -12.25 28.90 10.65
CA LEU A 505 -12.17 28.29 9.33
C LEU A 505 -10.81 27.61 9.18
N ARG A 506 -10.81 26.37 8.66
CA ARG A 506 -9.61 25.60 8.33
C ARG A 506 -9.61 25.21 6.86
N LEU A 507 -8.44 25.21 6.23
CA LEU A 507 -8.19 24.53 4.98
C LEU A 507 -7.38 23.28 5.26
N VAL A 508 -7.83 22.11 4.81
CA VAL A 508 -7.18 20.83 5.11
C VAL A 508 -7.01 19.95 3.89
N SER A 509 -5.97 19.12 3.88
CA SER A 509 -5.74 18.01 2.95
C SER A 509 -5.71 16.70 3.73
N GLY A 510 -6.85 15.98 3.75
CA GLY A 510 -7.04 14.87 4.68
C GLY A 510 -7.03 15.37 6.13
N GLU A 511 -5.99 14.99 6.87
CA GLU A 511 -5.74 15.39 8.27
C GLU A 511 -4.62 16.44 8.39
N LEU A 512 -4.01 16.86 7.28
CA LEU A 512 -3.02 17.95 7.27
C LEU A 512 -3.75 19.29 7.24
N VAL A 513 -3.54 20.12 8.26
CA VAL A 513 -4.03 21.50 8.30
C VAL A 513 -3.09 22.39 7.50
N LEU A 514 -3.62 23.06 6.47
CA LEU A 514 -2.86 23.95 5.60
C LEU A 514 -2.88 25.40 6.09
N ASP A 515 -4.03 25.83 6.58
CA ASP A 515 -4.21 27.14 7.21
C ASP A 515 -5.42 27.09 8.16
N GLU A 516 -5.39 27.93 9.19
CA GLU A 516 -6.46 28.09 10.17
C GLU A 516 -6.58 29.57 10.54
N GLN A 517 -7.80 30.11 10.47
CA GLN A 517 -8.07 31.51 10.80
C GLN A 517 -9.37 31.63 11.61
N PRO A 518 -9.49 32.65 12.49
CA PRO A 518 -10.77 33.09 13.02
C PRO A 518 -11.76 33.36 11.89
N TYR A 519 -13.04 33.08 12.14
CA TYR A 519 -14.06 33.36 11.14
C TYR A 519 -14.15 34.85 10.82
N ASP A 520 -13.96 35.15 9.54
CA ASP A 520 -14.26 36.43 8.89
C ASP A 520 -14.92 36.07 7.54
N PRO A 521 -16.07 36.67 7.17
CA PRO A 521 -16.68 36.45 5.85
C PRO A 521 -15.74 36.74 4.67
N GLU A 522 -14.74 37.60 4.85
CA GLU A 522 -13.72 37.93 3.86
C GLU A 522 -12.40 37.16 4.07
N ALA A 523 -12.38 36.17 4.97
CA ALA A 523 -11.20 35.35 5.22
C ALA A 523 -10.70 34.67 3.93
N VAL A 524 -9.39 34.69 3.75
CA VAL A 524 -8.69 34.03 2.64
C VAL A 524 -7.74 33.01 3.25
N LEU A 525 -8.10 31.73 3.16
CA LEU A 525 -7.29 30.63 3.66
C LEU A 525 -6.15 30.34 2.67
N LYS A 526 -4.95 30.16 3.20
CA LYS A 526 -3.74 29.97 2.42
C LYS A 526 -3.52 28.50 2.07
N LEU A 527 -3.15 28.26 0.82
CA LEU A 527 -2.67 26.99 0.31
C LEU A 527 -1.24 27.17 -0.17
N ASP A 528 -0.30 26.61 0.58
CA ASP A 528 1.10 26.47 0.16
C ASP A 528 1.28 25.12 -0.57
N GLU A 529 1.57 25.16 -1.87
CA GLU A 529 1.77 23.97 -2.69
C GLU A 529 2.96 23.12 -2.20
N LEU A 530 3.97 23.71 -1.56
CA LEU A 530 5.14 22.99 -1.06
C LEU A 530 4.80 22.03 0.09
N MET A 531 3.75 22.32 0.86
CA MET A 531 3.28 21.41 1.92
C MET A 531 2.53 20.20 1.37
N LEU A 532 1.99 20.31 0.15
CA LEU A 532 1.25 19.23 -0.51
C LEU A 532 2.14 18.41 -1.46
N GLY A 533 3.09 19.08 -2.11
CA GLY A 533 3.95 18.53 -3.14
C GLY A 533 3.22 18.22 -4.46
N GLU A 534 3.99 17.85 -5.47
CA GLU A 534 3.47 17.57 -6.80
C GLU A 534 2.47 16.40 -6.85
N GLY A 535 1.72 16.34 -7.94
CA GLY A 535 0.79 15.26 -8.24
C GLY A 535 -0.66 15.57 -7.81
N PRO A 536 -1.52 14.53 -7.79
CA PRO A 536 -2.93 14.69 -7.48
C PRO A 536 -3.16 15.05 -6.00
N ASN A 537 -3.86 16.16 -5.78
CA ASN A 537 -4.16 16.71 -4.47
C ASN A 537 -5.67 16.94 -4.30
N ARG A 538 -6.11 16.92 -3.04
CA ARG A 538 -7.52 17.08 -2.65
C ARG A 538 -7.58 17.88 -1.36
N VAL A 539 -8.27 19.03 -1.37
CA VAL A 539 -8.46 19.88 -0.18
C VAL A 539 -9.94 20.09 0.12
N ARG A 540 -10.25 20.47 1.36
CA ARG A 540 -11.58 20.86 1.82
C ARG A 540 -11.48 21.98 2.84
N ALA A 541 -12.51 22.80 2.92
CA ALA A 541 -12.66 23.75 4.02
C ALA A 541 -13.45 23.10 5.15
N VAL A 542 -13.10 23.42 6.39
CA VAL A 542 -13.82 22.97 7.58
C VAL A 542 -14.16 24.21 8.42
N ALA A 543 -15.45 24.43 8.66
CA ALA A 543 -15.93 25.47 9.57
C ALA A 543 -16.20 24.86 10.95
N ILE A 544 -15.66 25.47 12.00
CA ILE A 544 -15.77 24.97 13.38
C ILE A 544 -16.64 25.91 14.18
N TYR A 545 -17.72 25.38 14.74
CA TYR A 545 -18.70 26.15 15.50
C TYR A 545 -18.40 26.14 16.99
N SER A 546 -19.04 27.05 17.74
CA SER A 546 -18.86 27.19 19.19
C SER A 546 -19.25 25.95 19.98
N ASP A 547 -20.13 25.11 19.43
CA ASP A 547 -20.51 23.82 19.99
C ASP A 547 -19.54 22.67 19.66
N GLY A 548 -18.43 22.98 18.98
CA GLY A 548 -17.40 22.03 18.57
C GLY A 548 -17.73 21.23 17.31
N MET A 549 -18.87 21.49 16.65
CA MET A 549 -19.19 20.82 15.39
C MET A 549 -18.27 21.30 14.27
N GLU A 550 -17.62 20.35 13.60
CA GLU A 550 -16.85 20.59 12.39
C GLU A 550 -17.71 20.31 11.16
N VAL A 551 -17.94 21.34 10.34
CA VAL A 551 -18.74 21.28 9.10
C VAL A 551 -17.81 21.31 7.90
N SER A 552 -17.73 20.20 7.18
CA SER A 552 -16.82 20.05 6.03
C SER A 552 -17.48 20.51 4.73
N SER A 553 -16.72 21.18 3.87
CA SER A 553 -17.11 21.39 2.48
C SER A 553 -16.94 20.12 1.65
N PRO A 554 -17.64 20.02 0.50
CA PRO A 554 -17.21 19.14 -0.57
C PRO A 554 -15.74 19.42 -0.93
N PRO A 555 -14.99 18.38 -1.32
CA PRO A 555 -13.59 18.52 -1.65
C PRO A 555 -13.38 19.16 -3.03
N ILE A 556 -12.25 19.85 -3.19
CA ILE A 556 -11.72 20.27 -4.49
C ILE A 556 -10.52 19.38 -4.83
N ASN A 557 -10.51 18.80 -6.03
CA ASN A 557 -9.41 18.02 -6.56
C ASN A 557 -8.63 18.84 -7.60
N PHE A 558 -7.31 18.77 -7.56
CA PHE A 558 -6.42 19.47 -8.49
C PHE A 558 -5.08 18.76 -8.58
N GLY A 559 -4.22 19.16 -9.53
CA GLY A 559 -2.88 18.63 -9.67
C GLY A 559 -1.84 19.75 -9.52
N ILE A 560 -0.81 19.49 -8.72
CA ILE A 560 0.34 20.40 -8.59
C ILE A 560 1.45 19.92 -9.53
N LYS A 561 2.06 20.86 -10.26
CA LYS A 561 3.28 20.67 -11.04
C LYS A 561 4.19 21.86 -10.80
N PHE A 562 5.42 21.62 -10.35
CA PHE A 562 6.41 22.67 -10.25
C PHE A 562 7.09 22.84 -11.61
N ASN A 563 7.22 24.08 -12.06
CA ASN A 563 8.01 24.36 -13.25
C ASN A 563 9.48 24.10 -12.92
N THR A 564 10.15 23.28 -13.72
CA THR A 564 11.60 23.02 -13.60
C THR A 564 12.46 24.21 -14.01
N ASP A 565 11.84 25.26 -14.57
CA ASP A 565 12.50 26.47 -15.04
C ASP A 565 12.16 27.63 -14.09
N SER A 566 12.94 27.79 -13.02
CA SER A 566 13.12 29.07 -12.33
C SER A 566 14.41 29.10 -11.52
#